data_AF-A0A1R3UDY1-F1
#
_entry.id   AF-A0A1R3UDY1-F1
#
_cell.length_a   1.000
_cell.length_b   1.000
_cell.length_c   1.000
_cell.angle_alpha   90.00
_cell.angle_beta   90.00
_cell.angle_gamma   90.00
#
_symmetry.space_group_name_H-M   'P 1'
#
loop_
_entity.id
_entity.type
_entity.pdbx_description
1 polymer ?
#
loop_
_entity_poly.entity_id
_entity_poly.type
_entity_poly.pdbx_seq_one_letter_code
_entity_poly.pdbx_strand_id
1 'polypeptide(L)'
;MQEFNLEDLRTRALSLLLNPELISDSMLSWAYTESLEFCAGRKAPIYALYDFALMRLKRLLKMPFSDEDALIYENARKAIERAPLIEAPAQRFVRTRDFGL
;
A
#
# COMPACT_ATOMS: atom_id res chain seq x y z
N MET A 1 -7.01 -14.55 -3.39
CA MET A 1 -6.57 -13.54 -2.40
C MET A 1 -6.78 -12.20 -3.06
N GLN A 2 -7.45 -11.23 -2.43
CA GLN A 2 -7.45 -9.87 -2.97
C GLN A 2 -6.02 -9.33 -2.84
N GLU A 3 -5.50 -8.73 -3.89
CA GLU A 3 -4.18 -8.11 -3.91
C GLU A 3 -4.37 -6.61 -3.98
N PHE A 4 -3.48 -5.84 -3.33
CA PHE A 4 -3.46 -4.40 -3.52
C PHE A 4 -3.04 -4.11 -4.96
N ASN A 5 -3.94 -3.53 -5.75
CA ASN A 5 -3.71 -3.28 -7.17
C ASN A 5 -4.27 -1.91 -7.59
N LEU A 6 -3.75 -1.43 -8.73
CA LEU A 6 -4.02 -0.08 -9.22
C LEU A 6 -5.46 0.11 -9.72
N GLU A 7 -6.06 -0.92 -10.30
CA GLU A 7 -7.42 -0.86 -10.86
C GLU A 7 -8.48 -0.74 -9.76
N ASP A 8 -8.32 -1.50 -8.68
CA ASP A 8 -9.15 -1.38 -7.49
C ASP A 8 -8.97 -0.01 -6.81
N LEU A 9 -7.73 0.51 -6.76
CA LEU A 9 -7.48 1.85 -6.24
C LEU A 9 -8.20 2.90 -7.08
N ARG A 10 -8.15 2.80 -8.41
CA ARG A 10 -8.88 3.67 -9.34
C ARG A 10 -10.37 3.61 -9.10
N THR A 11 -10.95 2.41 -9.00
CA THR A 11 -12.38 2.21 -8.75
C THR A 11 -12.83 2.83 -7.43
N ARG A 12 -12.05 2.62 -6.36
CA ARG A 12 -12.30 3.24 -5.05
C ARG A 12 -12.18 4.75 -5.10
N ALA A 13 -11.13 5.28 -5.72
CA ALA A 13 -10.90 6.71 -5.81
C ALA A 13 -12.03 7.42 -6.55
N LEU A 14 -12.49 6.86 -7.68
CA LEU A 14 -13.62 7.39 -8.45
C LEU A 14 -14.95 7.33 -7.69
N SER A 15 -15.10 6.39 -6.75
CA SER A 15 -16.33 6.22 -5.96
C SER A 15 -16.35 7.07 -4.68
N LEU A 16 -15.19 7.33 -4.08
CA LEU A 16 -15.07 7.89 -2.74
C LEU A 16 -14.58 9.35 -2.71
N LEU A 17 -13.82 9.77 -3.72
CA LEU A 17 -13.31 11.14 -3.77
C LEU A 17 -14.26 12.04 -4.54
N LEU A 18 -14.35 13.29 -4.09
CA LEU A 18 -15.04 14.35 -4.82
C LEU A 18 -14.28 14.62 -6.13
N ASN A 19 -14.97 15.10 -7.17
CA ASN A 19 -14.36 15.50 -8.44
C ASN A 19 -13.51 14.39 -9.12
N PRO A 20 -14.10 13.22 -9.42
CA PRO A 20 -13.41 12.08 -10.02
C PRO A 20 -12.72 12.41 -11.35
N GLU A 21 -13.19 13.43 -12.08
CA GLU A 21 -12.60 13.93 -13.33
C GLU A 21 -11.19 14.51 -13.17
N LEU A 22 -10.80 14.90 -11.95
CA LEU A 22 -9.46 15.40 -11.65
C LEU A 22 -8.44 14.29 -11.42
N ILE A 23 -8.89 13.03 -11.30
CA ILE A 23 -8.04 11.89 -10.98
C ILE A 23 -7.37 11.39 -12.26
N SER A 24 -6.08 11.69 -12.41
CA SER A 24 -5.26 11.17 -13.50
C SER A 24 -4.62 9.83 -13.16
N ASP A 25 -4.28 9.05 -14.19
CA ASP A 25 -3.51 7.80 -14.03
C ASP A 25 -2.14 8.02 -13.37
N SER A 26 -1.50 9.16 -13.66
CA SER A 26 -0.23 9.52 -13.04
C SER A 26 -0.35 9.72 -11.53
N MET A 27 -1.43 10.35 -11.05
CA MET A 27 -1.66 10.53 -9.61
C MET A 27 -2.00 9.21 -8.92
N LEU A 28 -2.80 8.36 -9.56
CA LEU A 28 -3.11 7.02 -9.07
C LEU A 28 -1.84 6.17 -8.95
N SER A 29 -1.01 6.15 -10.00
CA SER A 29 0.25 5.42 -10.00
C SER A 29 1.21 5.94 -8.93
N TRP A 30 1.28 7.25 -8.72
CA TRP A 30 2.10 7.82 -7.67
C TRP A 30 1.62 7.40 -6.28
N ALA A 31 0.33 7.58 -5.97
CA ALA A 31 -0.23 7.18 -4.68
C ALA A 31 -0.07 5.67 -4.41
N TYR A 32 -0.22 4.84 -5.44
CA TYR A 32 0.01 3.40 -5.37
C TYR A 32 1.47 3.06 -5.04
N THR A 33 2.43 3.65 -5.77
CA THR A 33 3.87 3.42 -5.55
C THR A 33 4.31 3.85 -4.16
N GLU A 34 3.90 5.03 -3.70
CA GLU A 34 4.21 5.48 -2.34
C GLU A 34 3.64 4.55 -1.26
N SER A 35 2.49 3.93 -1.53
CA SER A 35 1.87 2.97 -0.60
C SER A 35 2.66 1.65 -0.55
N LEU A 36 3.15 1.17 -1.70
CA LEU A 36 4.04 0.00 -1.76
C LEU A 36 5.38 0.26 -1.08
N GLU A 37 5.98 1.43 -1.32
CA GLU A 37 7.22 1.86 -0.68
C GLU A 37 7.05 1.95 0.83
N PHE A 38 5.96 2.56 1.30
CA PHE A 38 5.65 2.66 2.73
C PHE A 38 5.39 1.29 3.36
N CYS A 39 4.75 0.37 2.63
CA CYS A 39 4.55 -1.00 3.06
C CYS A 39 5.88 -1.75 3.25
N ALA A 40 6.92 -1.40 2.50
CA ALA A 40 8.29 -1.91 2.67
C ALA A 40 8.39 -3.44 2.77
N GLY A 41 7.61 -4.16 1.94
CA GLY A 41 7.61 -5.63 1.94
C GLY A 41 6.97 -6.27 3.18
N ARG A 42 6.10 -5.54 3.88
CA ARG A 42 5.29 -6.10 4.97
C ARG A 42 4.02 -6.77 4.44
N LYS A 43 3.52 -7.75 5.18
CA LYS A 43 2.22 -8.38 4.91
C LYS A 43 1.09 -7.54 5.49
N ALA A 44 0.99 -6.30 5.02
CA ALA A 44 0.01 -5.34 5.51
C ALA A 44 -1.43 -5.75 5.13
N PRO A 45 -2.43 -5.41 5.97
CA PRO A 45 -3.83 -5.57 5.58
C PRO A 45 -4.17 -4.74 4.34
N ILE A 46 -4.92 -5.33 3.42
CA ILE A 46 -5.28 -4.71 2.14
C ILE A 46 -6.08 -3.41 2.34
N TYR A 47 -6.99 -3.38 3.32
CA TYR A 47 -7.76 -2.16 3.61
C TYR A 47 -6.83 -1.01 3.98
N ALA A 48 -5.78 -1.28 4.77
CA ALA A 48 -4.83 -0.26 5.21
C ALA A 48 -4.02 0.31 4.03
N LEU A 49 -3.67 -0.53 3.05
CA LEU A 49 -3.00 -0.06 1.83
C LEU A 49 -3.90 0.86 1.00
N TYR A 50 -5.18 0.51 0.82
CA TYR A 50 -6.12 1.37 0.10
C TYR A 50 -6.41 2.67 0.84
N ASP A 51 -6.65 2.61 2.14
CA ASP A 51 -6.91 3.80 2.96
C ASP A 51 -5.71 4.75 2.93
N PHE A 52 -4.49 4.21 3.07
CA PHE A 52 -3.27 5.00 2.94
C PHE A 52 -3.16 5.63 1.53
N ALA A 53 -3.35 4.84 0.47
CA ALA A 53 -3.27 5.31 -0.91
C ALA A 53 -4.29 6.41 -1.23
N LEU A 54 -5.54 6.26 -0.77
CA LEU A 54 -6.60 7.26 -0.97
C LEU A 54 -6.26 8.58 -0.27
N MET A 55 -5.68 8.53 0.92
CA MET A 55 -5.25 9.74 1.64
C MET A 55 -4.06 10.42 0.94
N ARG A 56 -3.11 9.64 0.39
CA ARG A 56 -2.04 10.17 -0.46
C ARG A 56 -2.59 10.85 -1.71
N LEU A 57 -3.55 10.21 -2.37
CA LEU A 57 -4.21 10.74 -3.56
C LEU A 57 -4.97 12.04 -3.25
N LYS A 58 -5.72 12.08 -2.15
CA LYS A 58 -6.44 13.27 -1.67
C LYS A 58 -5.49 14.47 -1.49
N ARG A 59 -4.30 14.21 -0.93
CA ARG A 59 -3.23 15.22 -0.77
C ARG A 59 -2.68 15.71 -2.12
N LEU A 60 -2.45 14.80 -3.08
CA LEU A 60 -1.98 15.16 -4.43
C LEU A 60 -2.99 16.04 -5.17
N LEU A 61 -4.28 15.75 -5.00
CA LEU A 61 -5.39 16.52 -5.56
C LEU A 61 -5.64 17.85 -4.84
N LYS A 62 -4.88 18.15 -3.77
CA LYS A 62 -5.06 19.33 -2.91
C LYS A 62 -6.49 19.47 -2.38
N MET A 63 -7.15 18.34 -2.15
CA MET A 63 -8.49 18.33 -1.58
C MET A 63 -8.44 18.67 -0.08
N PRO A 64 -9.52 19.24 0.48
CA PRO A 64 -9.63 19.43 1.92
C PRO A 64 -9.43 18.11 2.67
N PHE A 65 -8.60 18.15 3.72
CA PHE A 65 -8.28 17.00 4.53
C PHE A 65 -8.91 17.20 5.91
N SER A 66 -9.91 16.39 6.24
CA SER A 66 -10.68 16.48 7.48
C SER A 66 -10.00 15.73 8.63
N ASP A 67 -10.52 15.91 9.84
CA ASP A 67 -10.07 15.15 11.01
C ASP A 67 -10.36 13.64 10.86
N GLU A 68 -11.44 13.28 10.18
CA GLU A 68 -11.77 11.89 9.86
C GLU A 68 -10.75 11.30 8.88
N ASP A 69 -10.35 12.04 7.85
CA ASP A 69 -9.30 11.62 6.92
C ASP A 69 -7.96 11.39 7.66
N ALA A 70 -7.63 12.28 8.61
CA ALA A 70 -6.44 12.15 9.43
C ALA A 70 -6.48 10.89 10.31
N LEU A 71 -7.64 10.58 10.88
CA LEU A 71 -7.83 9.37 11.68
C LEU A 71 -7.71 8.11 10.81
N ILE A 72 -8.33 8.09 9.63
CA ILE A 72 -8.21 6.98 8.66
C ILE A 72 -6.75 6.78 8.25
N TYR A 73 -6.06 7.86 7.90
CA TYR A 73 -4.65 7.82 7.53
C TYR A 73 -3.77 7.26 8.64
N GLU A 74 -3.96 7.73 9.87
CA GLU A 74 -3.17 7.30 11.01
C GLU A 74 -3.43 5.84 11.39
N ASN A 75 -4.67 5.38 11.28
CA ASN A 75 -5.03 3.97 11.52
C ASN A 75 -4.41 3.06 10.46
N ALA A 76 -4.50 3.45 9.19
CA ALA A 76 -3.86 2.74 8.08
C ALA A 76 -2.34 2.65 8.26
N ARG A 77 -1.70 3.77 8.61
CA ARG A 77 -0.27 3.87 8.87
C ARG A 77 0.17 2.88 9.96
N LYS A 78 -0.50 2.90 11.12
CA LYS A 78 -0.24 1.99 12.24
C LYS A 78 -0.44 0.52 11.86
N ALA A 79 -1.47 0.21 11.07
CA ALA A 79 -1.74 -1.15 10.61
C ALA A 79 -0.62 -1.68 9.70
N ILE A 80 -0.10 -0.83 8.80
CA ILE A 80 1.02 -1.17 7.93
C ILE A 80 2.31 -1.33 8.75
N GLU A 81 2.63 -0.39 9.65
CA GLU A 81 3.86 -0.43 10.46
C GLU A 81 3.92 -1.66 11.37
N ARG A 82 2.78 -2.09 11.92
CA ARG A 82 2.66 -3.29 12.77
C ARG A 82 2.65 -4.60 12.01
N ALA A 83 2.51 -4.56 10.68
CA ALA A 83 2.45 -5.77 9.88
C ALA A 83 3.81 -6.49 9.86
N PRO A 84 3.80 -7.84 9.91
CA PRO A 84 5.03 -8.62 9.86
C PRO A 84 5.72 -8.44 8.51
N LEU A 85 7.05 -8.52 8.50
CA LEU A 85 7.81 -8.58 7.25
C LEU A 85 7.46 -9.87 6.50
N ILE A 86 7.38 -9.79 5.18
CA ILE A 86 7.30 -10.98 4.34
C ILE A 86 8.67 -11.66 4.46
N GLU A 87 8.71 -12.85 5.08
CA GLU A 87 9.94 -13.63 5.16
C GLU A 87 10.45 -13.87 3.72
N ALA A 88 11.69 -13.44 3.46
CA ALA A 88 12.36 -13.81 2.23
C ALA A 88 12.40 -15.35 2.16
N PRO A 89 12.15 -15.96 0.98
CA PRO A 89 12.19 -17.41 0.87
C PRO A 89 13.53 -17.90 1.40
N ALA A 90 13.49 -18.74 2.44
CA ALA A 90 14.69 -19.29 3.05
C ALA A 90 15.56 -19.90 1.95
N GLN A 91 16.71 -19.28 1.67
CA GLN A 91 17.73 -19.91 0.84
C GLN A 91 18.11 -21.19 1.58
N ARG A 92 17.59 -22.33 1.10
CA ARG A 92 18.05 -23.64 1.54
C ARG A 92 19.53 -23.69 1.20
N PHE A 93 20.37 -23.39 2.18
CA PHE A 93 21.77 -23.75 2.14
C PHE A 93 21.83 -25.26 2.05
N VAL A 94 21.96 -25.77 0.83
CA VAL A 94 22.35 -27.15 0.58
C VAL A 94 23.77 -27.24 1.12
N ARG A 95 23.93 -27.74 2.35
CA ARG A 95 25.23 -28.18 2.84
C ARG A 95 25.62 -29.37 1.97
N THR A 96 26.37 -29.13 0.89
CA THR A 96 27.18 -30.17 0.27
C THR A 96 28.11 -30.67 1.37
N ARG A 97 27.80 -31.84 1.93
CA ARG A 97 28.76 -32.58 2.74
C ARG A 97 29.88 -32.98 1.80
N ASP A 98 31.05 -32.39 2.02
CA ASP A 98 32.30 -32.90 1.49
C ASP A 98 32.39 -34.39 1.82
N PHE A 99 32.31 -35.22 0.78
CA PHE A 99 32.78 -36.60 0.86
C PHE A 99 34.30 -36.54 0.84
N GLY A 100 34.89 -36.59 2.04
CA GLY A 100 36.28 -36.96 2.20
C GLY A 100 36.46 -38.47 1.99
N LEU A 101 37.64 -38.79 1.44
CA LEU A 101 38.28 -40.09 1.18
C LEU A 101 38.10 -40.66 -0.24
#